data_AF-A0A6B3ESB0-F1
#
_entry.id   AF-A0A6B3ESB0-F1
#
_cell.length_a   1.000
_cell.length_b   1.000
_cell.length_c   1.000
_cell.angle_alpha   90.00
_cell.angle_beta   90.00
_cell.angle_gamma   90.00
#
_symmetry.space_group_name_H-M   'P 1'
#
loop_
_entity.id
_entity.type
_entity.pdbx_description
1 polymer ?
#
loop_
_entity_poly.entity_id
_entity_poly.type
_entity_poly.pdbx_seq_one_letter_code
_entity_poly.pdbx_strand_id
1 'polypeptide(L)'
;HAGLREAVAAGVLEDGTGGRGLNTASRADLAEAAVRLLTGQPVRAAYDLTGAPWTYRELAETLTRVSGGTVTYTGRTAPVPGPAGWL
;
A
#
# COMPACT_ATOMS: atom_id res chain seq x y z
N HIS A 1 -2.99 10.60 -2.63
CA HIS A 1 -4.12 9.68 -2.85
C HIS A 1 -5.34 10.21 -2.10
N ALA A 2 -6.56 10.13 -2.64
CA ALA A 2 -7.76 10.68 -1.97
C ALA A 2 -8.03 9.97 -0.62
N GLY A 3 -8.10 8.65 -0.62
CA GLY A 3 -8.37 7.87 0.61
C GLY A 3 -7.37 8.07 1.75
N LEU A 4 -6.07 8.30 1.47
CA LEU A 4 -5.09 8.59 2.54
C LEU A 4 -5.31 9.98 3.15
N ARG A 5 -5.73 10.96 2.34
CA ARG A 5 -6.06 12.30 2.87
C ARG A 5 -7.33 12.26 3.71
N GLU A 6 -8.31 11.48 3.30
CA GLU A 6 -9.54 11.24 4.08
C GLU A 6 -9.22 10.56 5.42
N ALA A 7 -8.36 9.53 5.43
CA ALA A 7 -7.93 8.88 6.67
C ALA A 7 -7.22 9.84 7.63
N VAL A 8 -6.35 10.71 7.10
CA VAL A 8 -5.70 11.77 7.90
C VAL A 8 -6.72 12.76 8.44
N ALA A 9 -7.66 13.23 7.61
CA ALA A 9 -8.71 14.16 8.03
C ALA A 9 -9.65 13.57 9.08
N ALA A 10 -9.94 12.27 8.98
CA ALA A 10 -10.78 11.54 9.92
C ALA A 10 -10.04 11.09 11.20
N GLY A 11 -8.70 11.11 11.20
CA GLY A 11 -7.87 10.59 12.31
C GLY A 11 -7.94 9.07 12.47
N VAL A 12 -8.44 8.34 11.47
CA VAL A 12 -8.59 6.89 11.51
C VAL A 12 -8.29 6.29 10.14
N LEU A 13 -7.49 5.22 10.15
CA LEU A 13 -7.20 4.38 9.00
C LEU A 13 -7.81 2.99 9.24
N GLU A 14 -8.74 2.61 8.37
CA GLU A 14 -9.36 1.29 8.41
C GLU A 14 -8.53 0.24 7.67
N ASP A 15 -8.35 -0.90 8.30
CA ASP A 15 -7.63 -2.03 7.75
C ASP A 15 -8.53 -3.06 7.08
N GLY A 16 -8.30 -3.26 5.77
CA GLY A 16 -8.96 -4.28 4.96
C GLY A 16 -8.19 -5.59 4.83
N THR A 17 -7.01 -5.74 5.46
CA THR A 17 -6.15 -6.93 5.32
C THR A 17 -6.29 -7.91 6.49
N GLY A 18 -7.01 -7.52 7.55
CA GLY A 18 -7.11 -8.33 8.76
C GLY A 18 -5.75 -8.50 9.45
N GLY A 19 -4.95 -7.44 9.48
CA GLY A 19 -3.62 -7.39 10.09
C GLY A 19 -2.51 -8.03 9.25
N ARG A 20 -2.81 -8.56 8.06
CA ARG A 20 -1.79 -9.14 7.18
C ARG A 20 -0.93 -8.06 6.53
N GLY A 21 0.35 -8.37 6.34
CA GLY A 21 1.29 -7.51 5.63
C GLY A 21 0.93 -7.36 4.16
N LEU A 22 1.22 -6.19 3.61
CA LEU A 22 1.14 -5.87 2.19
C LEU A 22 2.54 -5.69 1.63
N ASN A 23 2.73 -6.33 0.48
CA ASN A 23 3.95 -6.32 -0.29
C ASN A 23 3.69 -5.43 -1.50
N THR A 24 4.16 -4.18 -1.46
CA THR A 24 3.93 -3.20 -2.52
C THR A 24 5.25 -2.57 -2.94
N ALA A 25 5.36 -2.20 -4.22
CA ALA A 25 6.49 -1.43 -4.75
C ALA A 25 6.00 -0.10 -5.34
N SER A 26 6.88 0.90 -5.39
CA SER A 26 6.55 2.13 -6.11
C SER A 26 6.51 1.85 -7.61
N ARG A 27 5.72 2.64 -8.35
CA ARG A 27 5.68 2.54 -9.82
C ARG A 27 7.04 2.85 -10.45
N ALA A 28 7.84 3.70 -9.81
CA ALA A 28 9.19 4.02 -10.26
C ALA A 28 10.11 2.80 -10.15
N ASP A 29 10.09 2.10 -9.02
CA ASP A 29 10.90 0.89 -8.82
C ASP A 29 10.51 -0.22 -9.80
N LEU A 30 9.21 -0.41 -10.04
CA LEU A 30 8.72 -1.36 -11.03
C LEU A 30 9.15 -0.99 -12.46
N ALA A 31 9.09 0.30 -12.82
CA ALA A 31 9.53 0.78 -14.12
C ALA A 31 11.05 0.59 -14.29
N GLU A 32 11.82 0.89 -13.25
CA GLU A 32 13.27 0.67 -13.25
C GLU A 32 13.62 -0.82 -13.41
N ALA A 33 12.94 -1.70 -12.68
CA ALA A 33 13.11 -3.14 -12.82
C ALA A 33 12.78 -3.61 -14.26
N ALA A 34 11.70 -3.11 -14.85
CA ALA A 34 11.31 -3.44 -16.22
C ALA A 34 12.37 -3.00 -17.24
N VAL A 35 12.91 -1.77 -17.11
CA VAL A 35 13.97 -1.28 -17.99
C VAL A 35 15.20 -2.19 -17.90
N ARG A 36 15.65 -2.54 -16.70
CA ARG A 36 16.81 -3.42 -16.50
C ARG A 36 16.63 -4.80 -17.14
N LEU A 37 15.42 -5.35 -17.09
CA LEU A 37 15.10 -6.64 -17.72
C LEU A 37 15.07 -6.55 -19.26
N LEU A 38 14.52 -5.45 -19.80
CA LEU A 38 14.39 -5.26 -21.25
C LEU A 38 15.72 -4.91 -21.93
N THR A 39 16.62 -4.21 -21.24
CA THR A 39 17.93 -3.80 -21.78
C THR A 39 19.08 -4.70 -21.35
N GLY A 40 18.83 -5.62 -20.42
CA GLY A 40 19.81 -6.58 -19.93
C GLY A 40 19.97 -7.80 -20.84
N GLN A 41 20.78 -8.76 -20.38
CA GLN A 41 20.86 -10.06 -21.05
C GLN A 41 19.52 -10.80 -20.91
N PRO A 42 18.95 -11.33 -22.01
CA PRO A 42 17.65 -11.99 -21.96
C PRO A 42 17.75 -13.28 -21.14
N VAL A 43 17.04 -13.31 -20.02
CA VAL A 43 16.86 -14.51 -19.19
C VAL A 43 15.40 -14.92 -19.26
N ARG A 44 15.12 -16.20 -19.54
CA ARG A 44 13.77 -16.76 -19.43
C ARG A 44 13.49 -17.13 -17.97
N ALA A 45 13.19 -16.13 -17.16
CA ALA A 45 12.82 -16.30 -15.76
C ALA A 45 11.51 -15.57 -15.45
N ALA A 46 10.77 -16.10 -14.48
CA ALA A 46 9.66 -15.40 -13.84
C ALA A 46 10.20 -14.63 -12.63
N TYR A 47 9.77 -13.37 -12.48
CA TYR A 47 10.17 -12.50 -11.39
C TYR A 47 8.93 -12.05 -10.61
N ASP A 48 8.98 -12.16 -9.28
CA ASP A 48 8.02 -11.53 -8.39
C ASP A 48 8.59 -10.18 -7.94
N LEU A 49 8.06 -9.09 -8.49
CA LEU A 49 8.56 -7.74 -8.26
C LEU A 49 7.75 -7.07 -7.15
N THR A 50 8.29 -7.09 -5.94
CA THR A 50 7.68 -6.48 -4.77
C THR A 50 8.69 -5.74 -3.90
N GLY A 51 8.21 -4.78 -3.10
CA GLY A 51 8.95 -4.15 -2.01
C GLY A 51 8.83 -4.90 -0.68
N ALA A 52 9.43 -4.29 0.36
CA ALA A 52 9.36 -4.80 1.72
C ALA A 52 7.91 -4.81 2.26
N PRO A 53 7.53 -5.82 3.06
CA PRO A 53 6.22 -5.88 3.70
C PRO A 53 5.99 -4.69 4.63
N TRP A 54 4.75 -4.22 4.68
CA TRP A 54 4.28 -3.25 5.68
C TRP A 54 2.84 -3.57 6.11
N THR A 55 2.43 -3.08 7.27
CA THR A 55 1.10 -3.28 7.85
C THR A 55 0.34 -1.96 7.93
N TYR A 56 -1.00 -2.04 7.97
CA TYR A 56 -1.84 -0.85 8.17
C TYR A 56 -1.54 -0.11 9.49
N ARG A 57 -1.02 -0.81 10.50
CA ARG A 57 -0.51 -0.19 11.74
C ARG A 57 0.69 0.71 11.45
N GLU A 58 1.71 0.18 10.78
CA GLU A 58 2.91 0.94 10.40
C GLU A 58 2.58 2.10 9.44
N LEU A 59 1.57 1.91 8.58
CA LEU A 59 1.06 2.99 7.73
C LEU A 59 0.41 4.09 8.56
N ALA A 60 -0.44 3.78 9.55
CA ALA A 60 -1.05 4.78 10.43
C ALA A 60 -0.01 5.55 11.25
N GLU A 61 1.02 4.86 11.76
CA GLU A 61 2.17 5.49 12.44
C GLU A 61 2.91 6.45 11.50
N THR A 62 3.14 6.03 10.25
CA THR A 62 3.77 6.87 9.24
C THR A 62 2.90 8.09 8.91
N LEU A 63 1.60 7.91 8.71
CA LEU A 63 0.65 9.01 8.46
C LEU A 63 0.65 10.01 9.62
N THR A 64 0.65 9.53 10.86
CA THR A 64 0.73 10.37 12.06
C THR A 64 2.00 11.23 12.03
N ARG A 65 3.14 10.59 11.78
CA ARG A 65 4.44 11.26 11.73
C ARG A 65 4.53 12.31 10.61
N VAL A 66 4.03 12.03 9.42
CA VAL A 66 4.18 12.93 8.25
C VAL A 66 3.11 14.01 8.17
N SER A 67 1.92 13.78 8.75
CA SER A 67 0.83 14.76 8.75
C SER A 67 0.81 15.67 9.98
N GLY A 68 1.43 15.25 11.09
CA GLY A 68 1.41 15.98 12.36
C GLY A 68 0.11 15.83 13.15
N GLY A 69 -0.91 15.16 12.60
CA GLY A 69 -2.16 14.81 13.29
C GLY A 69 -2.17 13.34 13.71
N THR A 70 -2.86 13.00 14.79
CA THR A 70 -3.00 11.60 15.24
C THR A 70 -3.88 10.81 14.27
N VAL A 71 -3.34 9.73 13.71
CA VAL A 71 -4.07 8.76 12.89
C VAL A 71 -4.03 7.40 13.59
N THR A 72 -5.19 6.96 14.06
CA THR A 72 -5.36 5.64 14.68
C THR A 72 -5.62 4.56 13.62
N TYR A 73 -5.35 3.31 13.96
CA TYR A 73 -5.64 2.15 13.11
C TYR A 73 -6.81 1.37 13.72
N THR A 74 -7.74 0.92 12.87
CA THR A 74 -8.79 -0.03 13.29
C THR A 74 -9.02 -1.10 12.24
N GLY A 75 -9.33 -2.31 12.68
CA GLY A 75 -9.76 -3.38 11.78
C GLY A 75 -11.12 -3.03 11.18
N ARG A 76 -11.27 -3.19 9.86
CA ARG A 76 -12.57 -3.03 9.22
C ARG A 76 -13.48 -4.20 9.61
N THR A 77 -14.68 -3.89 10.09
CA THR A 77 -15.67 -4.88 10.55
C THR A 77 -16.76 -5.20 9.51
N ALA A 78 -16.86 -4.40 8.44
CA ALA A 78 -17.82 -4.60 7.35
C ALA A 78 -17.17 -4.40 5.98
N PRO A 79 -17.50 -5.20 4.95
CA PRO A 79 -17.02 -4.94 3.59
C PRO A 79 -17.54 -3.58 3.10
N VAL A 80 -16.64 -2.78 2.52
CA VAL A 80 -16.99 -1.51 1.85
C VAL A 80 -16.84 -1.76 0.36
N PRO A 81 -17.88 -1.49 -0.45
CA PRO A 81 -17.82 -1.71 -1.89
C PRO A 81 -16.59 -1.03 -2.47
N GLY A 82 -15.80 -1.76 -3.23
CA GLY A 82 -14.70 -1.21 -4.00
C GLY A 82 -15.18 -0.03 -4.88
N PRO A 83 -14.26 0.80 -5.40
CA PRO A 83 -14.62 1.98 -6.21
C PRO A 83 -15.47 1.67 -7.47
N ALA A 84 -15.60 0.39 -7.84
CA ALA A 84 -16.46 -0.12 -8.91
C ALA A 84 -17.73 -0.87 -8.42
N GLY A 85 -18.08 -0.78 -7.13
CA GLY A 85 -19.29 -1.39 -6.55
C GLY A 85 -19.23 -2.90 -6.33
N TRP A 86 -18.10 -3.56 -6.58
CA TRP A 86 -17.89 -4.98 -6.29
C TRP A 86 -16.60 -5.20 -5.50
N LEU A 87 -16.70 -6.14 -4.55
CA LEU A 87 -15.84 -6.45 -3.38
C LEU A 87 -16.12 -5.57 -2.16
#